data_AF-A0A5N5TEV3-F1
#
_entry.id   AF-A0A5N5TEV3-F1
#
_cell.length_a   1.000
_cell.length_b   1.000
_cell.length_c   1.000
_cell.angle_alpha   90.00
_cell.angle_beta   90.00
_cell.angle_gamma   90.00
#
_symmetry.space_group_name_H-M   'P 1'
#
loop_
_entity.id
_entity.type
_entity.pdbx_description
1 polymer ?
#
loop_
_entity_poly.entity_id
_entity_poly.type
_entity_poly.pdbx_seq_one_letter_code
_entity_poly.pdbx_strand_id
1 'polypeptide(L)'
;MQTVAVGWIQRERDSTPVREYQSESLQDRVLKAHLINAYKRFKLSYFTFSSLLEKKEITEVKNILCSFFEEYLTNNSVFLGNILTLWCGVSFLPLDKQSFLRIHCVLSLLQASFPSIVHTAFMYRNDFAWCGFSLEDFKPLSQYLLFRLSRSQQQDYYSSSCSSASQSSSLSSSSNSYSNSKQNVSRYSRFIGEGSTPSDIVYIQDRTSKVKPHHLVIYVLAGVSLCMSFPASEKFNTSMFDKLGRLLESRISQLASDIGEQLSKKEEPETFRYIYHNHMNLATKSSIYGVNELPQETMQTIVDMHSDLVSNNSLELVVKTSLDFWVVGRSGNGRESYIVVSHKNANLVEISEEVNKMCESKFGSVFMAD
;
A
#
# COMPACT_ATOMS: atom_id res chain seq x y z
N MET A 1 -6.13 -14.33 22.55
CA MET A 1 -4.69 -14.69 22.60
C MET A 1 -4.34 -15.51 21.35
N GLN A 2 -4.08 -14.82 20.24
CA GLN A 2 -3.53 -15.47 19.03
C GLN A 2 -2.01 -15.57 19.21
N THR A 3 -1.49 -16.80 19.28
CA THR A 3 -0.05 -17.03 19.21
C THR A 3 0.39 -16.80 17.76
N VAL A 4 1.16 -15.75 17.52
CA VAL A 4 1.83 -15.51 16.23
C VAL A 4 2.86 -16.64 16.08
N ALA A 5 2.49 -17.69 15.33
CA ALA A 5 3.25 -18.94 15.26
C ALA A 5 4.55 -18.72 14.48
N VAL A 6 5.67 -18.58 15.19
CA VAL A 6 6.95 -18.21 14.60
C VAL A 6 7.54 -19.35 13.76
N GLY A 7 7.52 -19.24 12.43
CA GLY A 7 8.47 -19.89 11.52
C GLY A 7 8.72 -21.39 11.69
N TRP A 8 7.69 -22.20 11.89
CA TRP A 8 7.83 -23.66 12.01
C TRP A 8 7.63 -24.32 10.65
N ILE A 9 8.59 -25.14 10.21
CA ILE A 9 8.38 -26.09 9.11
C ILE A 9 8.31 -27.49 9.70
N GLN A 10 7.30 -28.25 9.28
CA GLN A 10 7.20 -29.66 9.61
C GLN A 10 7.98 -30.45 8.55
N ARG A 11 9.16 -30.95 8.92
CA ARG A 11 9.92 -31.88 8.09
C ARG A 11 9.75 -33.30 8.62
N GLU A 12 9.54 -34.25 7.71
CA GLU A 12 9.64 -35.67 8.07
C GLU A 12 11.11 -36.04 8.13
N ARG A 13 11.58 -36.40 9.32
CA ARG A 13 12.86 -37.07 9.52
C ARG A 13 12.54 -38.43 10.12
N ASP A 14 12.99 -39.50 9.46
CA ASP A 14 12.80 -40.89 9.91
C ASP A 14 11.33 -41.26 10.25
N SER A 15 10.39 -40.95 9.36
CA SER A 15 8.95 -41.24 9.51
C SER A 15 8.26 -40.54 10.71
N THR A 16 8.92 -39.56 11.34
CA THR A 16 8.33 -38.71 12.37
C THR A 16 8.31 -37.24 11.93
N PRO A 17 7.17 -36.54 12.10
CA PRO A 17 7.09 -35.12 11.77
C PRO A 17 7.83 -34.31 12.84
N VAL A 18 9.00 -33.78 12.48
CA VAL A 18 9.80 -32.89 13.32
C VAL A 18 9.48 -31.44 12.95
N ARG A 19 9.13 -30.61 13.95
CA ARG A 19 8.97 -29.16 13.76
C ARG A 19 10.34 -28.49 13.90
N GLU A 20 10.90 -28.04 12.80
CA GLU A 20 12.13 -27.24 12.79
C GLU A 20 11.78 -25.75 12.80
N TYR A 21 12.39 -25.00 13.72
CA TYR A 21 12.29 -23.55 13.80
C TYR A 21 13.22 -22.91 12.76
N GLN A 22 12.68 -22.06 11.88
CA GLN A 22 13.48 -21.33 10.91
C GLN A 22 13.78 -19.91 11.38
N SER A 23 14.82 -19.77 12.22
CA SER A 23 15.33 -18.46 12.64
C SER A 23 15.76 -17.57 11.46
N GLU A 24 16.26 -18.19 10.39
CA GLU A 24 16.78 -17.50 9.19
C GLU A 24 15.67 -17.00 8.24
N SER A 25 14.42 -17.43 8.46
CA SER A 25 13.30 -17.03 7.60
C SER A 25 12.86 -15.57 7.82
N LEU A 26 13.23 -14.96 8.95
CA LEU A 26 12.77 -13.65 9.39
C LEU A 26 13.96 -12.70 9.61
N GLN A 27 14.07 -11.66 8.80
CA GLN A 27 15.09 -10.64 8.97
C GLN A 27 14.66 -9.60 10.02
N ASP A 28 15.51 -9.32 11.00
CA ASP A 28 15.27 -8.36 12.08
C ASP A 28 14.83 -6.97 11.58
N ARG A 29 15.35 -6.56 10.43
CA ARG A 29 15.01 -5.27 9.80
C ARG A 29 13.55 -5.20 9.39
N VAL A 30 13.04 -6.28 8.83
CA VAL A 30 11.64 -6.40 8.40
C VAL A 30 10.73 -6.40 9.64
N LEU A 31 11.13 -7.10 10.71
CA LEU A 31 10.41 -7.09 11.98
C LEU A 31 10.38 -5.69 12.62
N LYS A 32 11.54 -5.01 12.66
CA LYS A 32 11.64 -3.63 13.14
C LYS A 32 10.77 -2.69 12.31
N ALA A 33 10.75 -2.84 10.99
CA ALA A 33 9.89 -2.06 10.10
C ALA A 33 8.41 -2.29 10.44
N HIS A 34 7.97 -3.53 10.67
CA HIS A 34 6.61 -3.83 11.10
C HIS A 34 6.22 -3.10 12.38
N LEU A 35 7.09 -3.10 13.39
CA LEU A 35 6.83 -2.41 14.66
C LEU A 35 6.74 -0.90 14.48
N ILE A 36 7.65 -0.31 13.68
CA ILE A 36 7.63 1.12 13.36
C ILE A 36 6.33 1.48 12.63
N ASN A 37 5.93 0.68 11.64
CA ASN A 37 4.70 0.90 10.88
C ASN A 37 3.46 0.75 11.75
N ALA A 38 3.44 -0.23 12.65
CA ALA A 38 2.37 -0.41 13.63
C ALA A 38 2.22 0.84 14.52
N TYR A 39 3.33 1.38 15.03
CA TYR A 39 3.31 2.60 15.82
C TYR A 39 2.90 3.83 15.00
N LYS A 40 3.36 3.97 13.75
CA LYS A 40 2.94 5.07 12.87
C LYS A 40 1.44 5.03 12.60
N ARG A 41 0.88 3.84 12.35
CA ARG A 41 -0.56 3.64 12.20
C ARG A 41 -1.31 3.92 13.50
N PHE A 42 -0.77 3.51 14.65
CA PHE A 42 -1.33 3.86 15.96
C PHE A 42 -1.37 5.38 16.16
N LYS A 43 -0.28 6.08 15.80
CA LYS A 43 -0.17 7.53 15.89
C LYS A 43 -1.21 8.24 15.02
N LEU A 44 -1.52 7.70 13.85
CA LEU A 44 -2.57 8.21 12.99
C LEU A 44 -3.95 8.15 13.66
N SER A 45 -4.27 7.08 14.40
CA SER A 45 -5.58 6.90 15.05
C SER A 45 -5.70 7.53 16.43
N TYR A 46 -4.63 7.52 17.23
CA TYR A 46 -4.65 7.85 18.67
C TYR A 46 -3.59 8.87 19.11
N PHE A 47 -2.82 9.43 18.18
CA PHE A 47 -1.74 10.38 18.42
C PHE A 47 -0.47 9.80 19.09
N THR A 48 -0.29 9.91 20.40
CA THR A 48 0.91 9.39 21.08
C THR A 48 0.52 8.64 22.34
N PHE A 49 1.34 7.65 22.75
CA PHE A 49 1.10 6.94 24.01
C PHE A 49 1.08 7.90 25.20
N SER A 50 1.97 8.88 25.23
CA SER A 50 2.01 9.91 26.28
C SER A 50 0.71 10.72 26.33
N SER A 51 0.21 11.20 25.18
CA SER A 51 -1.04 11.96 25.15
C SER A 51 -2.25 11.10 25.52
N LEU A 52 -2.22 9.81 25.19
CA LEU A 52 -3.30 8.89 25.54
C LEU A 52 -3.33 8.62 27.05
N LEU A 53 -2.16 8.46 27.69
CA LEU A 53 -2.02 8.30 29.14
C LEU A 53 -2.42 9.55 29.93
N GLU A 54 -2.23 10.74 29.37
CA GLU A 54 -2.68 12.00 30.00
C GLU A 54 -4.21 12.15 29.98
N LYS A 55 -4.88 11.59 28.96
CA LYS A 55 -6.32 11.80 28.72
C LYS A 55 -7.21 10.69 29.28
N LYS A 56 -6.66 9.50 29.50
CA LYS A 56 -7.44 8.30 29.86
C LYS A 56 -6.77 7.53 30.99
N GLU A 57 -7.59 6.80 31.74
CA GLU A 57 -7.09 5.89 32.78
C GLU A 57 -6.28 4.74 32.17
N ILE A 58 -5.32 4.24 32.94
CA ILE A 58 -4.38 3.17 32.52
C ILE A 58 -5.12 1.93 32.00
N THR A 59 -6.25 1.55 32.62
CA THR A 59 -7.05 0.38 32.21
C THR A 59 -7.65 0.56 30.82
N GLU A 60 -8.17 1.74 30.51
CA GLU A 60 -8.69 2.04 29.17
C GLU A 60 -7.58 2.06 28.13
N VAL A 61 -6.42 2.64 28.47
CA VAL A 61 -5.26 2.66 27.59
C VAL A 61 -4.82 1.24 27.25
N LYS A 62 -4.76 0.33 28.24
CA LYS A 62 -4.44 -1.09 28.00
C LYS A 62 -5.44 -1.74 27.05
N ASN A 63 -6.73 -1.51 27.24
CA ASN A 63 -7.77 -2.07 26.37
C ASN A 63 -7.66 -1.56 24.92
N ILE A 64 -7.38 -0.27 24.74
CA ILE A 64 -7.17 0.34 23.42
C ILE A 64 -5.94 -0.26 22.73
N LEU A 65 -4.82 -0.38 23.46
CA LEU A 65 -3.60 -0.97 22.93
C LEU A 65 -3.80 -2.44 22.54
N CYS A 66 -4.42 -3.24 23.41
CA CYS A 66 -4.72 -4.63 23.10
C CYS A 66 -5.59 -4.76 21.85
N SER A 67 -6.70 -4.03 21.78
CA SER A 67 -7.62 -4.05 20.63
C SER A 67 -6.91 -3.66 19.34
N PHE A 68 -6.14 -2.56 19.36
CA PHE A 68 -5.41 -2.07 18.19
C PHE A 68 -4.36 -3.06 17.70
N PHE A 69 -3.51 -3.57 18.60
CA PHE A 69 -2.42 -4.47 18.21
C PHE A 69 -2.92 -5.86 17.83
N GLU A 70 -4.00 -6.35 18.45
CA GLU A 70 -4.67 -7.58 18.00
C GLU A 70 -5.20 -7.40 16.57
N GLU A 71 -5.94 -6.33 16.28
CA GLU A 71 -6.41 -6.06 14.92
C GLU A 71 -5.24 -5.90 13.94
N TYR A 72 -4.19 -5.18 14.32
CA TYR A 72 -3.04 -4.97 13.45
C TYR A 72 -2.33 -6.28 13.12
N LEU A 73 -2.07 -7.13 14.11
CA LEU A 73 -1.34 -8.39 13.94
C LEU A 73 -2.17 -9.44 13.20
N THR A 74 -3.50 -9.47 13.39
CA THR A 74 -4.37 -10.38 12.64
C THR A 74 -4.40 -10.03 11.15
N ASN A 75 -4.35 -8.73 10.81
CA ASN A 75 -4.50 -8.28 9.42
C ASN A 75 -3.18 -8.11 8.66
N ASN A 76 -2.07 -7.92 9.35
CA ASN A 76 -0.74 -7.82 8.75
C ASN A 76 0.05 -9.09 9.04
N SER A 77 0.21 -9.96 8.04
CA SER A 77 1.02 -11.17 8.19
C SER A 77 2.50 -10.81 8.31
N VAL A 78 2.99 -10.77 9.55
CA VAL A 78 4.40 -10.48 9.87
C VAL A 78 5.35 -11.46 9.16
N PHE A 79 4.88 -12.69 8.89
CA PHE A 79 5.65 -13.77 8.25
C PHE A 79 5.93 -13.58 6.76
N LEU A 80 5.16 -12.75 6.06
CA LEU A 80 5.35 -12.48 4.63
C LEU A 80 6.11 -11.17 4.40
N GLY A 81 6.72 -10.62 5.46
CA GLY A 81 7.44 -9.37 5.39
C GLY A 81 8.61 -9.45 4.41
N ASN A 82 8.67 -8.51 3.49
CA ASN A 82 9.75 -8.40 2.50
C ASN A 82 10.15 -6.94 2.30
N ILE A 83 10.97 -6.66 1.28
CA ILE A 83 11.41 -5.30 0.96
C ILE A 83 10.24 -4.32 0.73
N LEU A 84 9.13 -4.78 0.15
CA LEU A 84 7.92 -3.96 -0.05
C LEU A 84 7.30 -3.57 1.30
N THR A 85 7.36 -4.46 2.29
CA THR A 85 6.90 -4.16 3.65
C THR A 85 7.82 -3.17 4.36
N LEU A 86 9.13 -3.19 4.05
CA LEU A 86 10.08 -2.24 4.60
C LEU A 86 9.83 -0.82 4.07
N TRP A 87 9.70 -0.69 2.74
CA TRP A 87 9.42 0.60 2.12
C TRP A 87 8.01 1.11 2.40
N CYS A 88 7.02 0.21 2.47
CA CYS A 88 5.58 0.51 2.39
C CYS A 88 5.29 1.59 1.36
N GLY A 89 5.81 1.36 0.15
CA GLY A 89 5.58 2.28 -0.94
C GLY A 89 4.13 2.25 -1.43
N VAL A 90 3.84 3.18 -2.32
CA VAL A 90 2.53 3.42 -2.87
C VAL A 90 2.59 3.25 -4.39
N SER A 91 1.61 2.57 -4.95
CA SER A 91 1.44 2.48 -6.39
C SER A 91 0.76 3.75 -6.90
N PHE A 92 1.36 4.37 -7.92
CA PHE A 92 0.81 5.56 -8.57
C PHE A 92 0.20 5.19 -9.92
N LEU A 93 -0.94 5.81 -10.21
CA LEU A 93 -1.71 5.54 -11.41
C LEU A 93 -1.01 6.16 -12.64
N PRO A 94 -0.77 5.38 -13.71
CA PRO A 94 -0.18 5.90 -14.95
C PRO A 94 -1.23 6.70 -15.74
N LEU A 95 -1.31 7.99 -15.43
CA LEU A 95 -2.26 8.91 -16.07
C LEU A 95 -1.61 9.71 -17.20
N ASP A 96 -2.40 10.02 -18.22
CA ASP A 96 -2.01 11.01 -19.22
C ASP A 96 -2.15 12.42 -18.64
N LYS A 97 -1.53 13.40 -19.29
CA LYS A 97 -1.53 14.79 -18.82
C LYS A 97 -2.95 15.35 -18.68
N GLN A 98 -3.87 14.97 -19.58
CA GLN A 98 -5.23 15.49 -19.59
C GLN A 98 -6.05 14.93 -18.41
N SER A 99 -6.00 13.62 -18.16
CA SER A 99 -6.72 13.03 -17.01
C SER A 99 -6.17 13.54 -15.69
N PHE A 100 -4.85 13.67 -15.56
CA PHE A 100 -4.22 14.23 -14.38
C PHE A 100 -4.70 15.67 -14.10
N LEU A 101 -4.70 16.55 -15.11
CA LEU A 101 -5.20 17.92 -14.96
C LEU A 101 -6.69 17.96 -14.61
N ARG A 102 -7.51 17.07 -15.19
CA ARG A 102 -8.94 16.99 -14.86
C ARG A 102 -9.17 16.58 -13.41
N ILE A 103 -8.40 15.64 -12.88
CA ILE A 103 -8.43 15.29 -11.44
C ILE A 103 -8.14 16.54 -10.62
N HIS A 104 -7.07 17.26 -10.95
CA HIS A 104 -6.71 18.49 -10.25
C HIS A 104 -7.82 19.54 -10.30
N CYS A 105 -8.44 19.77 -11.45
CA CYS A 105 -9.56 20.70 -11.58
C CYS A 105 -10.74 20.31 -10.68
N VAL A 106 -11.07 19.01 -10.59
CA VAL A 106 -12.14 18.52 -9.71
C VAL A 106 -11.77 18.75 -8.23
N LEU A 107 -10.54 18.45 -7.83
CA LEU A 107 -10.06 18.66 -6.46
C LEU A 107 -10.01 20.14 -6.08
N SER A 108 -9.56 21.02 -6.98
CA SER A 108 -9.55 22.46 -6.74
C SER A 108 -10.96 23.04 -6.66
N LEU A 109 -11.88 22.59 -7.52
CA LEU A 109 -13.29 23.00 -7.46
C LEU A 109 -13.94 22.54 -6.15
N LEU A 110 -13.61 21.32 -5.70
CA LEU A 110 -14.07 20.76 -4.44
C LEU A 110 -13.60 21.60 -3.25
N GLN A 111 -12.31 21.97 -3.20
CA GLN A 111 -11.76 22.84 -2.17
C GLN A 111 -12.34 24.27 -2.24
N ALA A 112 -12.64 24.78 -3.43
CA ALA A 112 -13.30 26.08 -3.59
C ALA A 112 -14.76 26.04 -3.10
N SER A 113 -15.47 24.93 -3.33
CA SER A 113 -16.87 24.75 -2.92
C SER A 113 -16.99 24.45 -1.42
N PHE A 114 -15.98 23.80 -0.84
CA PHE A 114 -15.91 23.45 0.58
C PHE A 114 -14.55 23.87 1.15
N PRO A 115 -14.40 25.16 1.55
CA PRO A 115 -13.15 25.68 2.07
C PRO A 115 -12.66 25.00 3.36
N SER A 116 -13.55 24.32 4.07
CA SER A 116 -13.24 23.51 5.26
C SER A 116 -12.37 22.29 4.95
N ILE A 117 -12.25 21.87 3.68
CA ILE A 117 -11.38 20.76 3.28
C ILE A 117 -9.91 21.22 3.35
N VAL A 118 -9.11 20.54 4.18
CA VAL A 118 -7.70 20.86 4.36
C VAL A 118 -6.86 20.12 3.33
N HIS A 119 -6.96 18.79 3.29
CA HIS A 119 -6.18 17.91 2.41
C HIS A 119 -7.09 16.96 1.65
N THR A 120 -6.64 16.55 0.46
CA THR A 120 -7.34 15.59 -0.39
C THR A 120 -6.40 14.53 -0.95
N ALA A 121 -6.85 13.29 -1.04
CA ALA A 121 -6.16 12.24 -1.79
C ALA A 121 -7.13 11.56 -2.75
N PHE A 122 -6.67 11.32 -3.99
CA PHE A 122 -7.46 10.70 -5.05
C PHE A 122 -6.83 9.37 -5.43
N MET A 123 -7.63 8.31 -5.41
CA MET A 123 -7.22 6.97 -5.79
C MET A 123 -8.18 6.38 -6.82
N TYR A 124 -7.69 5.48 -7.67
CA TYR A 124 -8.50 4.64 -8.54
C TYR A 124 -8.02 3.20 -8.41
N ARG A 125 -8.91 2.27 -8.05
CA ARG A 125 -8.60 0.83 -7.86
C ARG A 125 -7.35 0.59 -7.01
N ASN A 126 -7.22 1.32 -5.90
CA ASN A 126 -6.09 1.26 -4.95
C ASN A 126 -4.79 1.96 -5.40
N ASP A 127 -4.69 2.46 -6.63
CA ASP A 127 -3.56 3.26 -7.08
C ASP A 127 -3.82 4.75 -6.85
N PHE A 128 -2.82 5.48 -6.39
CA PHE A 128 -2.93 6.91 -6.12
C PHE A 128 -2.70 7.72 -7.40
N ALA A 129 -3.60 8.67 -7.68
CA ALA A 129 -3.36 9.69 -8.70
C ALA A 129 -2.84 11.00 -8.08
N TRP A 130 -3.30 11.32 -6.87
CA TRP A 130 -2.91 12.54 -6.16
C TRP A 130 -2.96 12.34 -4.65
N CYS A 131 -2.05 12.98 -3.93
CA CYS A 131 -2.06 13.06 -2.48
C CYS A 131 -1.59 14.45 -2.03
N GLY A 132 -2.46 15.18 -1.32
CA GLY A 132 -2.13 16.49 -0.73
C GLY A 132 -1.62 16.42 0.71
N PHE A 133 -1.44 15.22 1.28
CA PHE A 133 -0.96 15.04 2.65
C PHE A 133 0.57 15.15 2.70
N SER A 134 1.11 15.48 3.88
CA SER A 134 2.56 15.47 4.11
C SER A 134 3.14 14.07 3.87
N LEU A 135 4.41 13.97 3.43
CA LEU A 135 5.06 12.68 3.20
C LEU A 135 5.10 11.82 4.48
N GLU A 136 5.25 12.46 5.64
CA GLU A 136 5.28 11.79 6.95
C GLU A 136 3.94 11.12 7.28
N ASP A 137 2.83 11.80 6.98
CA ASP A 137 1.48 11.28 7.23
C ASP A 137 1.01 10.35 6.10
N PHE A 138 1.53 10.54 4.88
CA PHE A 138 1.08 9.81 3.70
C PHE A 138 1.33 8.30 3.80
N LYS A 139 2.50 7.89 4.30
CA LYS A 139 2.85 6.46 4.45
C LYS A 139 1.88 5.69 5.37
N PRO A 140 1.63 6.11 6.63
CA PRO A 140 0.65 5.43 7.47
C PRO A 140 -0.79 5.59 6.96
N LEU A 141 -1.12 6.74 6.34
CA LEU A 141 -2.45 6.99 5.79
C LEU A 141 -2.75 6.06 4.60
N SER A 142 -1.81 5.85 3.68
CA SER A 142 -2.02 4.98 2.52
C SER A 142 -2.30 3.54 2.95
N GLN A 143 -1.54 3.01 3.91
CA GLN A 143 -1.79 1.70 4.51
C GLN A 143 -3.17 1.61 5.17
N TYR A 144 -3.56 2.65 5.92
CA TYR A 144 -4.85 2.72 6.55
C TYR A 144 -6.00 2.74 5.53
N LEU A 145 -5.89 3.55 4.48
CA LEU A 145 -6.88 3.67 3.42
C LEU A 145 -7.07 2.35 2.67
N LEU A 146 -5.97 1.71 2.26
CA LEU A 146 -6.01 0.41 1.58
C LEU A 146 -6.67 -0.66 2.44
N PHE A 147 -6.34 -0.69 3.73
CA PHE A 147 -6.95 -1.59 4.71
C PHE A 147 -8.46 -1.33 4.89
N ARG A 148 -8.87 -0.06 4.99
CA ARG A 148 -10.29 0.30 5.15
C ARG A 148 -11.11 -0.03 3.90
N LEU A 149 -10.56 0.27 2.73
CA LEU A 149 -11.21 -0.01 1.44
C LEU A 149 -11.38 -1.52 1.21
N SER A 150 -10.37 -2.34 1.54
CA SER A 150 -10.47 -3.80 1.39
C SER A 150 -11.53 -4.41 2.31
N ARG A 151 -11.64 -3.96 3.56
CA ARG A 151 -12.70 -4.40 4.48
C ARG A 151 -14.09 -4.02 4.01
N SER A 152 -14.26 -2.81 3.49
CA SER A 152 -15.54 -2.37 2.94
C SER A 152 -15.98 -3.25 1.76
N GLN A 153 -15.05 -3.65 0.88
CA GLN A 153 -15.35 -4.51 -0.27
C GLN A 153 -15.76 -5.94 0.16
N GLN A 154 -15.11 -6.49 1.19
CA GLN A 154 -15.47 -7.81 1.73
C GLN A 154 -16.90 -7.84 2.27
N GLN A 155 -17.32 -6.80 3.00
CA GLN A 155 -18.69 -6.71 3.52
C GLN A 155 -19.73 -6.70 2.40
N ASP A 156 -19.51 -5.92 1.33
CA ASP A 156 -20.41 -5.87 0.17
C ASP A 156 -20.54 -7.23 -0.54
N TYR A 157 -19.46 -8.01 -0.60
CA TYR A 157 -19.47 -9.36 -1.19
C TYR A 157 -20.35 -10.32 -0.38
N TYR A 158 -20.21 -10.33 0.95
CA TYR A 158 -21.04 -11.18 1.81
C TYR A 158 -22.52 -10.76 1.79
N SER A 159 -22.81 -9.46 1.75
CA SER A 159 -24.19 -8.95 1.61
C SER A 159 -24.82 -9.23 0.24
N SER A 160 -24.02 -9.37 -0.82
CA SER A 160 -24.51 -9.73 -2.16
C SER A 160 -24.66 -11.25 -2.34
N SER A 161 -23.84 -12.02 -1.63
CA SER A 161 -23.82 -13.50 -1.70
C SER A 161 -25.04 -14.15 -1.05
N CYS A 162 -25.66 -13.51 -0.04
CA CYS A 162 -26.92 -13.99 0.55
C CYS A 162 -28.15 -13.74 -0.35
N SER A 163 -28.00 -13.03 -1.47
CA SER A 163 -29.04 -12.84 -2.49
C SER A 163 -28.92 -13.81 -3.68
N SER A 164 -27.86 -14.62 -3.74
CA SER A 164 -27.51 -15.44 -4.91
C SER A 164 -27.05 -16.85 -4.50
N ALA A 165 -27.86 -17.56 -3.70
CA ALA A 165 -27.59 -18.95 -3.36
C ALA A 165 -27.93 -19.88 -4.54
N SER A 166 -27.04 -19.99 -5.53
CA SER A 166 -26.93 -21.19 -6.37
C SER A 166 -25.52 -21.33 -6.96
N GLN A 167 -24.83 -22.39 -6.53
CA GLN A 167 -23.72 -23.07 -7.21
C GLN A 167 -22.36 -22.34 -7.33
N SER A 168 -21.46 -22.65 -6.39
CA SER A 168 -20.30 -23.54 -6.62
C SER A 168 -19.18 -23.21 -5.64
N SER A 169 -18.85 -24.19 -4.80
CA SER A 169 -17.78 -24.14 -3.82
C SER A 169 -16.44 -24.41 -4.49
N SER A 170 -15.55 -23.42 -4.48
CA SER A 170 -14.11 -23.66 -4.55
C SER A 170 -13.42 -22.77 -3.50
N LEU A 171 -12.88 -23.42 -2.46
CA LEU A 171 -12.01 -22.79 -1.47
C LEU A 171 -10.67 -22.49 -2.16
N SER A 172 -10.26 -21.22 -2.21
CA SER A 172 -8.88 -20.85 -2.49
C SER A 172 -8.36 -19.86 -1.44
N SER A 173 -7.38 -20.37 -0.70
CA SER A 173 -6.16 -19.77 -0.19
C SER A 173 -6.12 -18.27 0.11
N SER A 174 -5.92 -17.99 1.40
CA SER A 174 -5.45 -16.73 1.96
C SER A 174 -4.09 -16.31 1.38
N SER A 175 -4.11 -15.54 0.30
CA SER A 175 -2.94 -14.78 -0.18
C SER A 175 -3.33 -13.31 -0.22
N ASN A 176 -2.69 -12.50 0.62
CA ASN A 176 -2.72 -11.03 0.55
C ASN A 176 -2.04 -10.59 -0.76
N SER A 177 -2.75 -10.74 -1.87
CA SER A 177 -2.33 -10.29 -3.18
C SER A 177 -2.80 -8.86 -3.41
N TYR A 178 -1.85 -7.93 -3.31
CA TYR A 178 -1.97 -6.55 -3.82
C TYR A 178 -1.92 -6.53 -5.37
N SER A 179 -2.64 -7.42 -6.05
CA SER A 179 -2.73 -7.40 -7.51
C SER A 179 -4.12 -7.80 -8.02
N ASN A 180 -4.72 -6.86 -8.74
CA ASN A 180 -5.63 -7.03 -9.88
C ASN A 180 -6.59 -8.23 -9.92
N SER A 181 -7.33 -8.50 -8.84
CA SER A 181 -8.66 -9.07 -9.05
C SER A 181 -9.52 -7.99 -9.72
N LYS A 182 -10.24 -8.35 -10.78
CA LYS A 182 -11.23 -7.47 -11.42
C LYS A 182 -12.27 -7.09 -10.35
N GLN A 183 -12.00 -6.01 -9.62
CA GLN A 183 -12.82 -5.57 -8.51
C GLN A 183 -14.24 -5.33 -9.04
N ASN A 184 -15.23 -5.90 -8.37
CA ASN A 184 -16.62 -5.53 -8.60
C ASN A 184 -16.74 -4.04 -8.29
N VAL A 185 -16.69 -3.22 -9.33
CA VAL A 185 -16.83 -1.77 -9.22
C VAL A 185 -18.26 -1.49 -8.77
N SER A 186 -18.44 -1.12 -7.51
CA SER A 186 -19.73 -0.68 -7.00
C SER A 186 -20.20 0.51 -7.84
N ARG A 187 -21.38 0.37 -8.46
CA ARG A 187 -22.01 1.42 -9.28
C ARG A 187 -22.63 2.53 -8.44
N TYR A 188 -22.71 2.34 -7.12
CA TYR A 188 -23.33 3.28 -6.20
C TYR A 188 -22.27 4.09 -5.47
N SER A 189 -22.48 5.40 -5.40
CA SER A 189 -21.66 6.27 -4.56
C SER A 189 -21.93 5.99 -3.09
N ARG A 190 -20.89 5.92 -2.26
CA ARG A 190 -21.07 5.94 -0.80
C ARG A 190 -19.96 6.67 -0.07
N PHE A 191 -20.30 7.15 1.12
CA PHE A 191 -19.32 7.55 2.12
C PHE A 191 -19.01 6.36 3.03
N ILE A 192 -17.74 6.13 3.33
CA ILE A 192 -17.28 5.09 4.27
C ILE A 192 -17.08 5.73 5.63
N GLY A 193 -17.66 5.13 6.67
CA GLY A 193 -17.46 5.51 8.07
C GLY A 193 -18.39 4.74 9.01
N GLU A 194 -18.14 4.86 10.31
CA GLU A 194 -18.94 4.23 11.37
C GLU A 194 -19.75 5.29 12.13
N GLY A 195 -21.00 4.98 12.49
CA GLY A 195 -21.87 5.86 13.28
C GLY A 195 -22.79 6.79 12.46
N SER A 196 -23.34 7.83 13.12
CA SER A 196 -24.33 8.74 12.51
C SER A 196 -23.76 9.68 11.44
N THR A 197 -22.44 9.87 11.41
CA THR A 197 -21.72 10.63 10.37
C THR A 197 -20.59 9.77 9.81
N PRO A 198 -20.49 9.58 8.49
CA PRO A 198 -19.51 8.69 7.89
C PRO A 198 -18.12 9.37 7.85
N SER A 199 -17.46 9.45 9.00
CA SER A 199 -16.13 10.05 9.17
C SER A 199 -15.33 9.36 10.27
N ASP A 200 -14.03 9.18 10.04
CA ASP A 200 -13.09 8.66 11.03
C ASP A 200 -12.22 9.77 11.60
N ILE A 201 -11.82 9.70 12.88
CA ILE A 201 -10.87 10.66 13.46
C ILE A 201 -9.44 10.20 13.17
N VAL A 202 -8.63 11.08 12.59
CA VAL A 202 -7.21 10.87 12.34
C VAL A 202 -6.38 12.06 12.79
N TYR A 203 -5.15 11.81 13.22
CA TYR A 203 -4.18 12.83 13.64
C TYR A 203 -3.15 13.04 12.54
N ILE A 204 -3.26 14.18 11.85
CA ILE A 204 -2.41 14.53 10.70
C ILE A 204 -1.90 15.96 10.85
N GLN A 205 -0.83 16.29 10.12
CA GLN A 205 -0.31 17.65 10.07
C GLN A 205 -1.29 18.59 9.38
N ASP A 206 -1.66 19.65 10.09
CA ASP A 206 -2.42 20.77 9.56
C ASP A 206 -1.52 21.66 8.66
N ARG A 207 -2.07 22.69 8.01
CA ARG A 207 -1.32 23.70 7.23
C ARG A 207 -0.19 24.39 8.00
N THR A 208 -0.23 24.31 9.33
CA THR A 208 0.76 24.87 10.26
C THR A 208 1.87 23.87 10.63
N SER A 209 1.92 22.70 9.99
CA SER A 209 2.83 21.58 10.31
C SER A 209 2.70 21.03 11.73
N LYS A 210 1.64 21.40 12.45
CA LYS A 210 1.30 20.82 13.76
C LYS A 210 0.30 19.70 13.57
N VAL A 211 0.54 18.58 14.25
CA VAL A 211 -0.38 17.44 14.24
C VAL A 211 -1.63 17.79 15.04
N LYS A 212 -2.79 17.69 14.39
CA LYS A 212 -4.10 17.98 14.99
C LYS A 212 -5.12 16.90 14.60
N PRO A 213 -6.14 16.68 15.42
CA PRO A 213 -7.24 15.80 15.04
C PRO A 213 -8.01 16.39 13.86
N HIS A 214 -8.29 15.55 12.88
CA HIS A 214 -9.08 15.82 11.69
C HIS A 214 -10.11 14.71 11.50
N HIS A 215 -11.25 15.08 10.94
CA HIS A 215 -12.19 14.12 10.40
C HIS A 215 -11.75 13.71 8.99
N LEU A 216 -11.59 12.41 8.76
CA LEU A 216 -11.32 11.82 7.47
C LEU A 216 -12.62 11.27 6.89
N VAL A 217 -13.04 11.84 5.76
CA VAL A 217 -14.21 11.40 5.01
C VAL A 217 -13.73 10.71 3.74
N ILE A 218 -14.17 9.49 3.52
CA ILE A 218 -13.82 8.69 2.34
C ILE A 218 -15.08 8.52 1.48
N TYR A 219 -15.03 8.99 0.25
CA TYR A 219 -16.08 8.83 -0.75
C TYR A 219 -15.63 7.84 -1.82
N VAL A 220 -16.46 6.85 -2.12
CA VAL A 220 -16.17 5.81 -3.13
C VAL A 220 -17.24 5.83 -4.21
N LEU A 221 -16.81 5.85 -5.47
CA LEU A 221 -17.68 5.75 -6.64
C LEU A 221 -16.93 5.21 -7.85
N ALA A 222 -17.50 4.23 -8.55
CA ALA A 222 -16.99 3.74 -9.84
C ALA A 222 -15.49 3.34 -9.83
N GLY A 223 -15.00 2.84 -8.68
CA GLY A 223 -13.60 2.45 -8.49
C GLY A 223 -12.67 3.59 -8.07
N VAL A 224 -13.17 4.83 -8.05
CA VAL A 224 -12.49 5.97 -7.43
C VAL A 224 -12.74 5.98 -5.93
N SER A 225 -11.68 6.23 -5.16
CA SER A 225 -11.74 6.54 -3.73
C SER A 225 -11.15 7.93 -3.51
N LEU A 226 -11.99 8.87 -3.08
CA LEU A 226 -11.61 10.23 -2.73
C LEU A 226 -11.61 10.40 -1.21
N CYS A 227 -10.45 10.76 -0.67
CA CYS A 227 -10.28 11.02 0.76
C CYS A 227 -10.18 12.53 0.97
N MET A 228 -10.90 13.03 1.96
CA MET A 228 -10.95 14.46 2.32
C MET A 228 -10.75 14.59 3.83
N SER A 229 -9.85 15.48 4.24
CA SER A 229 -9.68 15.82 5.66
C SER A 229 -10.35 17.15 5.99
N PHE A 230 -11.04 17.17 7.13
CA PHE A 230 -11.66 18.35 7.72
C PHE A 230 -11.12 18.56 9.13
N PRO A 231 -10.96 19.80 9.62
CA PRO A 231 -10.57 20.03 11.01
C PRO A 231 -11.59 19.40 11.96
N ALA A 232 -11.15 18.87 13.11
CA ALA A 232 -12.06 18.26 14.09
C ALA A 232 -13.16 19.20 14.63
N SER A 233 -12.96 20.52 14.52
CA SER A 233 -13.95 21.54 14.89
C SER A 233 -15.13 21.63 13.92
N GLU A 234 -15.00 21.08 12.71
CA GLU A 234 -16.05 21.13 11.70
C GLU A 234 -17.23 20.24 12.11
N LYS A 235 -18.45 20.78 11.99
CA LYS A 235 -19.68 20.06 12.27
C LYS A 235 -20.29 19.57 10.98
N PHE A 236 -20.47 18.26 10.85
CA PHE A 236 -21.13 17.67 9.70
C PHE A 236 -22.64 17.67 9.85
N ASN A 237 -23.32 18.06 8.77
CA ASN A 237 -24.77 17.99 8.65
C ASN A 237 -25.12 17.08 7.47
N THR A 238 -26.27 16.40 7.50
CA THR A 238 -26.73 15.54 6.39
C THR A 238 -26.79 16.31 5.07
N SER A 239 -27.25 17.57 5.11
CA SER A 239 -27.32 18.43 3.92
C SER A 239 -25.96 18.77 3.31
N MET A 240 -24.88 18.74 4.09
CA MET A 240 -23.51 18.90 3.59
C MET A 240 -23.10 17.67 2.79
N PHE A 241 -23.31 16.47 3.32
CA PHE A 241 -23.03 15.21 2.63
C PHE A 241 -23.87 15.05 1.36
N ASP A 242 -25.13 15.50 1.36
CA ASP A 242 -25.97 15.48 0.16
C ASP A 242 -25.42 16.40 -0.95
N LYS A 243 -25.01 17.62 -0.58
CA LYS A 243 -24.40 18.57 -1.53
C LYS A 243 -23.07 18.06 -2.06
N LEU A 244 -22.23 17.52 -1.16
CA LEU A 244 -20.95 16.93 -1.48
C LEU A 244 -21.12 15.73 -2.41
N GLY A 245 -22.05 14.83 -2.08
CA GLY A 245 -22.38 13.65 -2.88
C GLY A 245 -22.81 14.01 -4.30
N ARG A 246 -23.73 14.97 -4.48
CA ARG A 246 -24.19 15.40 -5.81
C ARG A 246 -23.07 16.00 -6.67
N LEU A 247 -22.20 16.82 -6.07
CA LEU A 247 -21.07 17.42 -6.78
C LEU A 247 -20.09 16.33 -7.24
N LEU A 248 -19.73 15.42 -6.33
CA LEU A 248 -18.79 14.34 -6.58
C LEU A 248 -19.34 13.34 -7.60
N GLU A 249 -20.60 12.93 -7.48
CA GLU A 249 -21.22 11.91 -8.33
C GLU A 249 -21.18 12.29 -9.81
N SER A 250 -21.57 13.53 -10.16
CA SER A 250 -21.59 13.94 -11.58
C SER A 250 -20.19 14.04 -12.20
N ARG A 251 -19.18 14.42 -11.42
CA ARG A 251 -17.83 14.71 -11.92
C ARG A 251 -16.92 13.49 -11.87
N ILE A 252 -17.01 12.71 -10.80
CA ILE A 252 -16.20 11.50 -10.61
C ILE A 252 -16.67 10.39 -11.54
N SER A 253 -17.96 10.24 -11.81
CA SER A 253 -18.46 9.17 -12.70
C SER A 253 -17.83 9.24 -14.10
N GLN A 254 -17.80 10.44 -14.69
CA GLN A 254 -17.20 10.64 -16.02
C GLN A 254 -15.69 10.35 -15.98
N LEU A 255 -15.00 10.93 -14.99
CA LEU A 255 -13.56 10.77 -14.83
C LEU A 255 -13.15 9.30 -14.58
N ALA A 256 -13.93 8.56 -13.79
CA ALA A 256 -13.71 7.14 -13.54
C ALA A 256 -13.87 6.28 -14.80
N SER A 257 -14.81 6.64 -15.68
CA SER A 257 -14.99 5.99 -16.99
C SER A 257 -13.79 6.24 -17.89
N ASP A 258 -13.38 7.50 -18.02
CA ASP A 258 -12.26 7.90 -18.88
C ASP A 258 -10.94 7.24 -18.45
N ILE A 259 -10.68 7.22 -17.14
CA ILE A 259 -9.51 6.53 -16.55
C ILE A 259 -9.60 5.02 -16.82
N GLY A 260 -10.79 4.43 -16.64
CA GLY A 260 -11.01 3.00 -16.89
C GLY A 260 -10.73 2.60 -18.34
N GLU A 261 -11.15 3.41 -19.30
CA GLU A 261 -10.87 3.21 -20.72
C GLU A 261 -9.38 3.37 -21.04
N GLN A 262 -8.72 4.38 -20.48
CA GLN A 262 -7.29 4.58 -20.66
C GLN A 262 -6.49 3.34 -20.21
N LEU A 263 -6.77 2.82 -19.02
CA LEU A 263 -6.06 1.68 -18.43
C LEU A 263 -6.38 0.35 -19.12
N SER A 264 -7.49 0.28 -19.86
CA SER A 264 -7.86 -0.93 -20.61
C SER A 264 -7.01 -1.15 -21.86
N LYS A 265 -6.28 -0.12 -22.32
CA LYS A 265 -5.31 -0.22 -23.40
C LYS A 265 -4.10 -1.00 -22.89
N LYS A 266 -4.13 -2.31 -23.13
CA LYS A 266 -3.17 -3.31 -22.62
C LYS A 266 -1.72 -2.83 -22.72
N GLU A 267 -1.03 -2.86 -21.58
CA GLU A 267 0.42 -2.96 -21.54
C GLU A 267 0.83 -4.38 -21.96
N GLU A 268 1.94 -4.50 -22.70
CA GLU A 268 2.52 -5.80 -23.05
C GLU A 268 2.92 -6.57 -21.78
N PRO A 269 2.77 -7.91 -21.76
CA PRO A 269 3.15 -8.71 -20.61
C PRO A 269 4.64 -8.52 -20.31
N GLU A 270 4.95 -8.14 -19.07
CA GLU A 270 6.32 -7.92 -18.64
C GLU A 270 7.08 -9.24 -18.59
N THR A 271 8.16 -9.33 -19.35
CA THR A 271 9.00 -10.53 -19.46
C THR A 271 10.04 -10.65 -18.33
N PHE A 272 10.19 -9.63 -17.49
CA PHE A 272 11.28 -9.53 -16.52
C PHE A 272 10.79 -9.18 -15.11
N ARG A 273 11.54 -9.64 -14.10
CA ARG A 273 11.22 -9.46 -12.68
C ARG A 273 11.98 -8.28 -12.10
N TYR A 274 11.27 -7.28 -11.57
CA TYR A 274 11.89 -6.12 -10.97
C TYR A 274 11.08 -5.58 -9.79
N ILE A 275 11.77 -4.82 -8.95
CA ILE A 275 11.19 -3.96 -7.93
C ILE A 275 11.85 -2.60 -8.05
N TYR A 276 11.05 -1.55 -7.99
CA TYR A 276 11.50 -0.17 -8.00
C TYR A 276 10.86 0.60 -6.86
N HIS A 277 11.63 1.47 -6.23
CA HIS A 277 11.15 2.39 -5.21
C HIS A 277 11.77 3.78 -5.36
N ASN A 278 10.95 4.81 -5.18
CA ASN A 278 11.38 6.19 -5.09
C ASN A 278 11.12 6.71 -3.68
N HIS A 279 12.19 6.96 -2.93
CA HIS A 279 12.10 7.42 -1.54
C HIS A 279 11.53 8.84 -1.43
N MET A 280 11.60 9.66 -2.49
CA MET A 280 11.11 11.04 -2.45
C MET A 280 9.59 11.15 -2.42
N ASN A 281 8.88 10.24 -3.11
CA ASN A 281 7.42 10.27 -3.21
C ASN A 281 6.76 8.94 -2.80
N LEU A 282 7.54 8.00 -2.27
CA LEU A 282 7.15 6.64 -1.91
C LEU A 282 6.66 5.78 -3.08
N ALA A 283 6.85 6.19 -4.33
CA ALA A 283 6.36 5.42 -5.47
C ALA A 283 7.04 4.06 -5.52
N THR A 284 6.25 2.99 -5.57
CA THR A 284 6.75 1.63 -5.76
C THR A 284 6.13 1.01 -6.99
N LYS A 285 6.96 0.35 -7.79
CA LYS A 285 6.54 -0.51 -8.90
C LYS A 285 7.18 -1.88 -8.71
N SER A 286 6.45 -2.93 -9.02
CA SER A 286 6.94 -4.29 -8.94
C SER A 286 6.30 -5.10 -10.04
N SER A 287 7.04 -6.04 -10.61
CA SER A 287 6.49 -7.06 -11.50
C SER A 287 6.37 -8.43 -10.82
N ILE A 288 6.72 -8.49 -9.53
CA ILE A 288 6.74 -9.70 -8.69
C ILE A 288 5.37 -9.89 -8.05
N TYR A 289 4.43 -10.39 -8.83
CA TYR A 289 3.09 -10.77 -8.36
C TYR A 289 2.64 -12.07 -9.05
N GLY A 290 1.94 -12.95 -8.33
CA GLY A 290 1.36 -14.18 -8.88
C GLY A 290 2.39 -15.08 -9.55
N VAL A 291 2.34 -15.21 -10.88
CA VAL A 291 3.22 -16.10 -11.67
C VAL A 291 4.70 -15.66 -11.61
N ASN A 292 4.97 -14.40 -11.29
CA ASN A 292 6.31 -13.83 -11.18
C ASN A 292 6.86 -13.79 -9.75
N GLU A 293 6.19 -14.46 -8.78
CA GLU A 293 6.65 -14.50 -7.39
C GLU A 293 8.08 -15.06 -7.28
N LEU A 294 8.88 -14.41 -6.45
CA LEU A 294 10.25 -14.82 -6.17
C LEU A 294 10.30 -15.78 -4.99
N PRO A 295 11.26 -16.72 -4.99
CA PRO A 295 11.57 -17.49 -3.80
C PRO A 295 11.91 -16.59 -2.61
N GLN A 296 11.54 -17.02 -1.40
CA GLN A 296 11.78 -16.27 -0.16
C GLN A 296 13.25 -15.90 0.01
N GLU A 297 14.18 -16.82 -0.27
CA GLU A 297 15.62 -16.58 -0.20
C GLU A 297 16.07 -15.42 -1.10
N THR A 298 15.49 -15.30 -2.31
CA THR A 298 15.80 -14.19 -3.22
C THR A 298 15.24 -12.87 -2.68
N MET A 299 14.04 -12.89 -2.09
CA MET A 299 13.47 -11.70 -1.43
C MET A 299 14.27 -11.26 -0.21
N GLN A 300 14.79 -12.20 0.58
CA GLN A 300 15.68 -11.92 1.70
C GLN A 300 16.99 -11.32 1.21
N THR A 301 17.58 -11.91 0.16
CA THR A 301 18.78 -11.36 -0.49
C THR A 301 18.58 -9.90 -0.89
N ILE A 302 17.42 -9.53 -1.45
CA ILE A 302 17.10 -8.15 -1.82
C ILE A 302 17.08 -7.23 -0.58
N VAL A 303 16.55 -7.68 0.55
CA VAL A 303 16.53 -6.91 1.81
C VAL A 303 17.95 -6.72 2.37
N ASP A 304 18.81 -7.72 2.25
CA ASP A 304 20.21 -7.61 2.64
C ASP A 304 20.98 -6.69 1.68
N MET A 305 20.71 -6.76 0.37
CA MET A 305 21.27 -5.80 -0.58
C MET A 305 20.84 -4.36 -0.29
N HIS A 306 19.58 -4.14 0.10
CA HIS A 306 19.10 -2.81 0.54
C HIS A 306 19.93 -2.29 1.71
N SER A 307 20.19 -3.15 2.71
CA SER A 307 21.07 -2.80 3.82
C SER A 307 22.39 -2.24 3.32
N ASP A 308 23.03 -3.00 2.44
CA ASP A 308 24.41 -2.79 2.08
C ASP A 308 24.55 -1.61 1.12
N LEU A 309 23.58 -1.39 0.24
CA LEU A 309 23.47 -0.18 -0.57
C LEU A 309 23.37 1.07 0.32
N VAL A 310 22.50 1.04 1.33
CA VAL A 310 22.29 2.18 2.24
C VAL A 310 23.49 2.41 3.16
N SER A 311 24.06 1.36 3.75
CA SER A 311 25.16 1.49 4.72
C SER A 311 26.47 1.89 4.06
N ASN A 312 26.74 1.37 2.85
CA ASN A 312 28.00 1.60 2.15
C ASN A 312 27.92 2.74 1.13
N ASN A 313 26.73 3.34 0.95
CA ASN A 313 26.44 4.33 -0.08
C ASN A 313 26.86 3.85 -1.48
N SER A 314 26.67 2.55 -1.74
CA SER A 314 27.02 1.91 -3.01
C SER A 314 25.96 2.23 -4.06
N LEU A 315 26.41 2.51 -5.29
CA LEU A 315 25.50 2.79 -6.42
C LEU A 315 24.93 1.51 -7.03
N GLU A 316 25.69 0.42 -6.98
CA GLU A 316 25.30 -0.86 -7.57
C GLU A 316 25.85 -2.03 -6.74
N LEU A 317 25.05 -3.09 -6.62
CA LEU A 317 25.45 -4.39 -6.09
C LEU A 317 24.89 -5.48 -6.98
N VAL A 318 25.69 -6.50 -7.26
CA VAL A 318 25.29 -7.68 -8.03
C VAL A 318 25.51 -8.92 -7.18
N VAL A 319 24.47 -9.71 -6.98
CA VAL A 319 24.51 -10.94 -6.20
C VAL A 319 23.95 -12.09 -7.01
N LYS A 320 24.63 -13.24 -7.00
CA LYS A 320 24.12 -14.50 -7.53
C LYS A 320 23.65 -15.38 -6.37
N THR A 321 22.37 -15.76 -6.37
CA THR A 321 21.77 -16.60 -5.33
C THR A 321 22.09 -18.09 -5.55
N SER A 322 21.87 -18.91 -4.52
CA SER A 322 22.04 -20.37 -4.61
C SER A 322 21.09 -21.04 -5.61
N LEU A 323 19.97 -20.38 -5.91
CA LEU A 323 18.94 -20.81 -6.85
C LEU A 323 19.20 -20.35 -8.30
N ASP A 324 20.43 -19.93 -8.63
CA ASP A 324 20.84 -19.40 -9.94
C ASP A 324 20.05 -18.15 -10.40
N PHE A 325 19.56 -17.33 -9.45
CA PHE A 325 19.08 -15.99 -9.78
C PHE A 325 20.21 -14.97 -9.67
N TRP A 326 20.30 -14.09 -10.66
CA TRP A 326 21.10 -12.89 -10.59
C TRP A 326 20.22 -11.74 -10.11
N VAL A 327 20.63 -11.07 -9.03
CA VAL A 327 19.96 -9.90 -8.47
C VAL A 327 20.90 -8.71 -8.64
N VAL A 328 20.46 -7.71 -9.39
CA VAL A 328 21.18 -6.45 -9.59
C VAL A 328 20.42 -5.36 -8.87
N GLY A 329 21.00 -4.83 -7.80
CA GLY A 329 20.50 -3.70 -7.03
C GLY A 329 21.20 -2.41 -7.44
N ARG A 330 20.45 -1.38 -7.76
CA ARG A 330 20.95 -0.03 -8.08
C ARG A 330 20.32 0.99 -7.16
N SER A 331 21.12 1.94 -6.69
CA SER A 331 20.69 3.05 -5.85
C SER A 331 21.28 4.36 -6.39
N GLY A 332 20.46 5.40 -6.48
CA GLY A 332 20.90 6.72 -6.94
C GLY A 332 19.78 7.76 -6.89
N ASN A 333 20.11 9.00 -6.52
CA ASN A 333 19.17 10.13 -6.51
C ASN A 333 17.85 9.86 -5.75
N GLY A 334 17.95 9.17 -4.60
CA GLY A 334 16.80 8.80 -3.78
C GLY A 334 15.92 7.69 -4.38
N ARG A 335 16.38 7.02 -5.43
CA ARG A 335 15.68 5.91 -6.11
C ARG A 335 16.48 4.64 -5.95
N GLU A 336 15.77 3.53 -5.86
CA GLU A 336 16.36 2.21 -5.69
C GLU A 336 15.61 1.20 -6.57
N SER A 337 16.33 0.30 -7.21
CA SER A 337 15.75 -0.75 -8.05
C SER A 337 16.49 -2.07 -7.91
N TYR A 338 15.75 -3.16 -7.92
CA TYR A 338 16.28 -4.53 -7.99
C TYR A 338 15.74 -5.20 -9.23
N ILE A 339 16.62 -5.74 -10.05
CA ILE A 339 16.28 -6.49 -11.25
C ILE A 339 16.75 -7.93 -11.04
N VAL A 340 15.86 -8.88 -11.28
CA VAL A 340 16.09 -10.30 -11.04
C VAL A 340 16.03 -11.04 -12.36
N VAL A 341 17.13 -11.67 -12.73
CA VAL A 341 17.32 -12.38 -13.99
C VAL A 341 17.59 -13.86 -13.71
N SER A 342 16.91 -14.74 -14.44
CA SER A 342 17.06 -16.19 -14.33
C SER A 342 17.61 -16.78 -15.63
N HIS A 343 18.92 -16.68 -15.82
CA HIS A 343 19.61 -17.30 -16.95
C HIS A 343 20.65 -18.32 -16.44
N LYS A 344 20.42 -19.59 -16.76
CA LYS A 344 21.40 -20.66 -16.49
C LYS A 344 22.66 -20.40 -17.30
N ASN A 345 23.81 -20.43 -16.64
CA ASN A 345 25.15 -20.22 -17.21
C ASN A 345 25.45 -18.81 -17.77
N ALA A 346 24.62 -17.80 -17.47
CA ALA A 346 24.97 -16.43 -17.83
C ALA A 346 26.19 -15.93 -17.04
N ASN A 347 27.03 -15.14 -17.69
CA ASN A 347 28.16 -14.47 -17.05
C ASN A 347 27.79 -13.02 -16.63
N LEU A 348 28.65 -12.39 -15.82
CA LEU A 348 28.38 -11.05 -15.29
C LEU A 348 28.20 -9.99 -16.39
N VAL A 349 28.92 -10.11 -17.51
CA VAL A 349 28.88 -9.15 -18.62
C VAL A 349 27.52 -9.22 -19.31
N GLU A 350 27.05 -10.43 -19.62
CA GLU A 350 25.73 -10.67 -20.23
C GLU A 350 24.60 -10.13 -19.35
N ILE A 351 24.66 -10.39 -18.04
CA ILE A 351 23.67 -9.88 -17.07
C ILE A 351 23.70 -8.34 -17.02
N SER A 352 24.89 -7.74 -17.03
CA SER A 352 25.03 -6.27 -17.01
C SER A 352 24.43 -5.63 -18.27
N GLU A 353 24.72 -6.17 -19.45
CA GLU A 353 24.14 -5.71 -20.72
C GLU A 353 22.62 -5.84 -20.75
N GLU A 354 22.09 -6.98 -20.28
CA GLU A 354 20.65 -7.21 -20.20
C GLU A 354 19.96 -6.22 -19.26
N VAL A 355 20.53 -6.01 -18.06
CA VAL A 355 20.02 -5.07 -17.07
C VAL A 355 20.07 -3.63 -17.59
N ASN A 356 21.15 -3.23 -18.26
CA ASN A 356 21.26 -1.89 -18.86
C ASN A 356 20.16 -1.66 -19.90
N LYS A 357 19.93 -2.64 -20.79
CA LYS A 357 18.85 -2.58 -21.77
C LYS A 357 17.47 -2.48 -21.11
N MET A 358 17.25 -3.19 -20.01
CA MET A 358 16.01 -3.08 -19.22
C MET A 358 15.87 -1.71 -18.57
N CYS A 359 16.95 -1.18 -17.98
CA CYS A 359 16.98 0.13 -17.37
C CYS A 359 16.66 1.23 -18.39
N GLU A 360 17.23 1.18 -19.59
CA GLU A 360 16.92 2.15 -20.65
C GLU A 360 15.44 2.09 -21.06
N SER A 361 14.90 0.88 -21.24
CA SER A 361 13.52 0.66 -21.67
C SER A 361 12.48 1.12 -20.64
N LYS A 362 12.66 0.74 -19.36
CA LYS A 362 11.66 0.96 -18.30
C LYS A 362 11.95 2.16 -17.41
N PHE A 363 13.22 2.52 -17.28
CA PHE A 363 13.69 3.53 -16.34
C PHE A 363 14.58 4.60 -17.00
N GLY A 364 14.65 4.69 -18.34
CA GLY A 364 15.50 5.67 -19.02
C GLY A 364 15.17 7.13 -18.70
N SER A 365 13.92 7.41 -18.27
CA SER A 365 13.50 8.73 -17.76
C SER A 365 13.63 8.88 -16.23
N VAL A 366 13.96 7.79 -15.53
CA VAL A 366 13.90 7.64 -14.07
C VAL A 366 15.29 7.50 -13.45
N PHE A 367 16.27 6.93 -14.13
CA PHE A 367 17.68 7.03 -13.76
C PHE A 367 18.37 7.87 -14.83
N MET A 368 18.19 9.19 -14.77
CA MET A 368 19.08 10.06 -15.51
C MET A 368 20.45 9.92 -14.87
N ALA A 369 21.40 9.35 -15.62
CA ALA A 369 22.81 9.45 -15.33
C ALA A 369 23.18 10.94 -15.28
N ASP A 370 24.00 11.30 -14.30
CA ASP A 370 24.78 12.54 -14.43
C ASP A 370 25.69 12.46 -15.67
#